data_AF-A0A930LTW6-F1
#
_entry.id   AF-A0A930LTW6-F1
#
_cell.length_a   1.000
_cell.length_b   1.000
_cell.length_c   1.000
_cell.angle_alpha   90.00
_cell.angle_beta   90.00
_cell.angle_gamma   90.00
#
_symmetry.space_group_name_H-M   'P 1'
#
loop_
_entity.id
_entity.type
_entity.pdbx_description
1 polymer ?
#
loop_
_entity_poly.entity_id
_entity_poly.type
_entity_poly.pdbx_seq_one_letter_code
_entity_poly.pdbx_strand_id
1 'polypeptide(L)'
;MTPLTFILVVLVAFIAGVASVVDERQFHRPLVACTLMGLALGDLPTGIMLGGFLELIALGWMNVGAAMAPDSALASTISALVVIQGHQNIDTGIAIAVPLAAAGQVLTIFVRTITVFFQHQADNFAKTANFRGIELMHLSGMALQGLRVAIPTAIVALISS
;
A
#
# COMPACT_ATOMS: atom_id res chain seq x y z
N MET A 1 17.95 4.51 10.41
CA MET A 1 17.36 3.14 10.33
C MET A 1 18.40 2.10 9.90
N THR A 2 18.28 0.83 10.30
CA THR A 2 19.19 -0.23 9.78
C THR A 2 18.79 -0.67 8.36
N PRO A 3 19.74 -1.15 7.52
CA PRO A 3 19.41 -1.65 6.18
C PRO A 3 18.37 -2.78 6.18
N LEU A 4 18.40 -3.65 7.20
CA LEU A 4 17.45 -4.75 7.34
C LEU A 4 16.02 -4.22 7.61
N THR A 5 15.88 -3.28 8.54
CA THR A 5 14.60 -2.61 8.85
C THR A 5 14.04 -1.93 7.61
N PHE A 6 14.88 -1.25 6.82
CA PHE A 6 14.47 -0.60 5.58
C PHE A 6 13.88 -1.60 4.58
N ILE A 7 14.57 -2.72 4.33
CA ILE A 7 14.09 -3.78 3.43
C ILE A 7 12.75 -4.34 3.91
N LEU A 8 12.60 -4.58 5.23
CA LEU A 8 11.35 -5.09 5.80
C LEU A 8 10.19 -4.11 5.61
N VAL A 9 10.40 -2.82 5.85
CA VAL A 9 9.40 -1.77 5.65
C VAL A 9 8.93 -1.70 4.20
N VAL A 10 9.87 -1.71 3.26
CA VAL A 10 9.55 -1.69 1.82
C VAL A 10 8.79 -2.94 1.40
N LEU A 11 9.16 -4.10 1.94
CA LEU A 11 8.49 -5.37 1.66
C LEU A 11 7.06 -5.39 2.22
N VAL A 12 6.85 -4.92 3.44
CA VAL A 12 5.51 -4.79 4.04
C VAL A 12 4.65 -3.82 3.22
N ALA A 13 5.20 -2.67 2.83
CA ALA A 13 4.51 -1.70 1.99
C ALA A 13 4.14 -2.26 0.61
N PHE A 14 5.02 -3.06 0.00
CA PHE A 14 4.74 -3.74 -1.26
C PHE A 14 3.58 -4.74 -1.12
N ILE A 15 3.60 -5.58 -0.07
CA ILE A 15 2.53 -6.56 0.19
C ILE A 15 1.19 -5.85 0.43
N ALA A 16 1.17 -4.79 1.25
CA ALA A 16 -0.03 -3.98 1.47
C ALA A 16 -0.54 -3.34 0.17
N GLY A 17 0.37 -2.87 -0.68
CA GLY A 17 0.05 -2.31 -2.00
C GLY A 17 -0.57 -3.34 -2.95
N VAL A 18 -0.01 -4.54 -3.06
CA VAL A 18 -0.62 -5.62 -3.86
C VAL A 18 -2.00 -5.98 -3.32
N ALA A 19 -2.11 -6.14 -2.01
CA ALA A 19 -3.37 -6.49 -1.35
C ALA A 19 -4.47 -5.43 -1.48
N SER A 20 -4.12 -4.18 -1.78
CA SER A 20 -5.09 -3.09 -2.00
C SER A 20 -5.90 -3.25 -3.29
N VAL A 21 -5.40 -4.05 -4.25
CA VAL A 21 -6.08 -4.30 -5.52
C VAL A 21 -6.63 -5.72 -5.58
N VAL A 22 -5.94 -6.68 -4.97
CA VAL A 22 -6.42 -8.06 -4.86
C VAL A 22 -7.64 -8.16 -3.95
N ASP A 23 -7.65 -7.40 -2.85
CA ASP A 23 -8.79 -7.30 -1.90
C ASP A 23 -9.25 -8.63 -1.24
N GLU A 24 -8.50 -9.72 -1.40
CA GLU A 24 -8.89 -11.05 -0.88
C GLU A 24 -8.53 -11.27 0.60
N ARG A 25 -7.32 -10.88 1.00
CA ARG A 25 -6.79 -11.13 2.36
C ARG A 25 -6.79 -9.91 3.26
N GLN A 26 -7.27 -8.78 2.74
CA GLN A 26 -7.40 -7.52 3.48
C GLN A 26 -6.10 -7.00 4.14
N PHE A 27 -4.90 -7.37 3.67
CA PHE A 27 -3.65 -6.78 4.20
C PHE A 27 -3.53 -5.27 3.99
N HIS A 28 -4.34 -4.69 3.11
CA HIS A 28 -4.44 -3.25 2.90
C HIS A 28 -5.19 -2.53 4.02
N ARG A 29 -5.93 -3.26 4.87
CA ARG A 29 -6.66 -2.69 6.00
C ARG A 29 -5.68 -2.05 6.98
N PRO A 30 -5.96 -0.84 7.49
CA PRO A 30 -5.07 -0.14 8.40
C PRO A 30 -4.64 -0.96 9.61
N LEU A 31 -5.54 -1.77 10.19
CA LEU A 31 -5.19 -2.63 11.31
C LEU A 31 -3.99 -3.54 10.96
N VAL A 32 -4.10 -4.31 9.88
CA VAL A 32 -3.08 -5.29 9.50
C VAL A 32 -1.83 -4.59 8.98
N ALA A 33 -1.97 -3.57 8.13
CA ALA A 33 -0.83 -2.83 7.58
C ALA A 33 0.00 -2.15 8.68
N CYS A 34 -0.64 -1.46 9.63
CA CYS A 34 0.07 -0.80 10.74
C CYS A 34 0.70 -1.80 11.71
N THR A 35 0.06 -2.95 11.98
CA THR A 35 0.68 -3.99 12.82
C THR A 35 1.97 -4.55 12.19
N LEU A 36 1.95 -4.86 10.89
CA LEU A 36 3.12 -5.37 10.18
C LEU A 36 4.25 -4.33 10.12
N MET A 37 3.90 -3.06 9.95
CA MET A 37 4.86 -1.96 10.03
C MET A 37 5.44 -1.81 11.43
N GLY A 38 4.63 -1.93 12.49
CA GLY A 38 5.09 -1.92 13.88
C GLY A 38 6.06 -3.07 14.17
N LEU A 39 5.78 -4.27 13.66
CA LEU A 39 6.69 -5.41 13.72
C LEU A 39 8.02 -5.14 13.00
N ALA A 40 7.97 -4.57 11.79
CA ALA A 40 9.16 -4.26 11.02
C ALA A 40 10.03 -3.19 11.69
N LEU A 41 9.40 -2.19 12.32
CA LEU A 41 10.07 -1.05 12.95
C LEU A 41 10.50 -1.32 14.41
N GLY A 42 9.95 -2.36 15.05
CA GLY A 42 10.30 -2.77 16.41
C GLY A 42 9.39 -2.23 17.52
N ASP A 43 8.32 -1.50 17.18
CA ASP A 43 7.32 -0.99 18.12
C ASP A 43 5.92 -1.47 17.73
N LEU A 44 5.60 -2.67 18.21
CA LEU A 44 4.32 -3.32 17.95
C LEU A 44 3.13 -2.63 18.64
N PRO A 45 3.20 -2.25 19.93
CA PRO A 45 2.09 -1.58 20.62
C PRO A 45 1.63 -0.30 19.91
N THR A 46 2.56 0.55 19.49
CA THR A 46 2.23 1.80 18.80
C THR A 46 1.60 1.52 17.44
N GLY A 47 2.11 0.53 16.69
CA GLY A 47 1.53 0.11 15.41
C GLY A 47 0.10 -0.44 15.53
N ILE A 48 -0.18 -1.25 16.55
CA ILE A 48 -1.53 -1.79 16.80
C ILE A 48 -2.50 -0.67 17.18
N MET A 49 -2.11 0.23 18.09
CA MET A 49 -2.97 1.32 18.52
C MET A 49 -3.33 2.25 17.36
N LEU A 50 -2.34 2.68 16.58
CA LEU A 50 -2.56 3.51 15.39
C LEU A 50 -3.46 2.79 14.38
N GLY A 51 -3.17 1.51 14.10
CA GLY A 51 -3.97 0.69 13.20
C GLY A 51 -5.43 0.60 13.61
N GLY A 52 -5.70 0.44 14.92
CA GLY A 52 -7.05 0.43 15.46
C GLY A 52 -7.81 1.73 15.23
N PHE A 53 -7.17 2.89 15.47
CA PHE A 53 -7.78 4.19 15.21
C PHE A 53 -8.02 4.44 13.71
N LEU A 54 -7.05 4.11 12.87
CA LEU A 54 -7.18 4.26 11.42
C LEU A 54 -8.22 3.32 10.83
N GLU A 55 -8.41 2.13 11.39
CA GLU A 55 -9.46 1.20 10.97
C GLU A 55 -10.85 1.80 11.21
N LEU A 56 -11.08 2.47 12.35
CA LEU A 56 -12.34 3.15 12.65
C LEU A 56 -12.67 4.23 11.61
N ILE A 57 -11.66 4.92 11.09
CA ILE A 57 -11.81 5.92 10.02
C ILE A 57 -12.09 5.23 8.68
N ALA A 58 -11.44 4.10 8.42
CA ALA A 58 -11.50 3.38 7.16
C ALA A 58 -12.68 2.38 7.04
N LEU A 59 -13.56 2.28 8.04
CA LEU A 59 -14.74 1.38 8.01
C LEU A 59 -15.61 1.57 6.77
N GLY A 60 -15.73 2.82 6.28
CA GLY A 60 -16.50 3.16 5.10
C GLY A 60 -15.72 3.11 3.78
N TRP A 61 -14.41 2.84 3.81
CA TRP A 61 -13.58 2.85 2.61
C TRP A 61 -13.71 1.51 1.90
N MET A 62 -14.61 1.43 0.93
CA MET A 62 -14.80 0.26 0.07
C MET A 62 -14.83 0.68 -1.40
N ASN A 63 -14.23 -0.12 -2.25
CA ASN A 63 -14.27 0.09 -3.70
C ASN A 63 -15.61 -0.45 -4.23
N VAL A 64 -16.44 0.40 -4.83
CA VAL A 64 -17.75 0.01 -5.38
C VAL A 64 -17.79 0.32 -6.86
N GLY A 65 -17.74 -0.74 -7.68
CA GLY A 65 -17.66 -0.60 -9.14
C GLY A 65 -16.40 0.16 -9.55
N ALA A 66 -16.56 1.24 -10.32
CA ALA A 66 -15.46 2.11 -10.73
C ALA A 66 -15.13 3.21 -9.69
N ALA A 67 -15.96 3.38 -8.66
CA ALA A 67 -15.70 4.34 -7.60
C ALA A 67 -14.63 3.77 -6.65
N MET A 68 -13.44 4.35 -6.73
CA MET A 68 -12.31 3.99 -5.88
C MET A 68 -12.42 4.72 -4.55
N ALA A 69 -12.26 3.98 -3.46
CA ALA A 69 -12.13 4.53 -2.12
C ALA A 69 -10.75 5.20 -1.92
N PRO A 70 -10.60 6.01 -0.85
CA PRO A 70 -9.29 6.50 -0.43
C PRO A 70 -8.31 5.34 -0.17
N ASP A 71 -7.02 5.53 -0.53
CA ASP A 71 -6.02 4.46 -0.41
C ASP A 71 -5.55 4.29 1.03
N SER A 72 -6.19 3.33 1.73
CA SER A 72 -5.82 2.96 3.10
C SER A 72 -4.45 2.30 3.23
N ALA A 73 -3.97 1.59 2.21
CA ALA A 73 -2.68 0.91 2.28
C ALA A 73 -1.53 1.92 2.37
N LEU A 74 -1.57 2.95 1.51
CA LEU A 74 -0.56 4.01 1.52
C LEU A 74 -0.65 4.87 2.79
N ALA A 75 -1.85 5.25 3.19
CA ALA A 75 -2.05 6.05 4.40
C ALA A 75 -1.54 5.31 5.66
N SER A 76 -1.93 4.05 5.84
CA SER A 76 -1.57 3.26 7.04
C SER A 76 -0.07 2.97 7.14
N THR A 77 0.57 2.62 6.02
CA THR A 77 2.01 2.31 5.99
C THR A 77 2.87 3.53 6.27
N ILE A 78 2.56 4.68 5.65
CA ILE A 78 3.31 5.92 5.86
C ILE A 78 3.01 6.51 7.24
N SER A 79 1.74 6.53 7.71
CA SER A 79 1.42 7.02 9.05
C SER A 79 2.11 6.20 10.14
N ALA A 80 2.13 4.86 10.03
CA ALA A 80 2.85 4.02 10.99
C ALA A 80 4.35 4.29 11.00
N LEU A 81 4.94 4.46 9.81
CA LEU A 81 6.36 4.80 9.68
C LEU A 81 6.69 6.13 10.35
N VAL A 82 5.92 7.18 10.07
CA VAL A 82 6.15 8.53 10.63
C VAL A 82 5.96 8.56 12.14
N VAL A 83 4.94 7.87 12.67
CA VAL A 83 4.69 7.80 14.11
C VAL A 83 5.83 7.07 14.83
N ILE A 84 6.22 5.89 14.34
CA ILE A 84 7.19 5.04 15.04
C ILE A 84 8.63 5.54 14.86
N GLN A 85 9.06 5.87 13.63
CA GLN A 85 10.43 6.37 13.41
C GLN A 85 10.58 7.84 13.80
N GLY A 86 9.57 8.65 13.54
CA GLY A 86 9.57 10.07 13.90
C GLY A 86 9.30 10.34 15.37
N HIS A 87 9.08 9.30 16.18
CA HIS A 87 8.71 9.39 17.61
C HIS A 87 7.56 10.39 17.85
N GLN A 88 6.60 10.39 16.94
CA GLN A 88 5.46 11.32 16.98
C GLN A 88 4.31 10.71 17.77
N ASN A 89 3.40 11.56 18.22
CA ASN A 89 2.15 11.10 18.81
C ASN A 89 1.25 10.43 17.76
N ILE A 90 0.41 9.49 18.22
CA ILE A 90 -0.59 8.79 17.38
C ILE A 90 -1.52 9.80 16.68
N ASP A 91 -1.88 10.89 17.37
CA ASP A 91 -2.74 11.96 16.83
C ASP A 91 -2.16 12.58 15.56
N THR A 92 -0.82 12.74 15.50
CA THR A 92 -0.13 13.23 14.30
C THR A 92 -0.29 12.25 13.15
N GLY A 93 -0.16 10.94 13.42
CA GLY A 93 -0.35 9.88 12.42
C GLY A 93 -1.78 9.82 11.87
N ILE A 94 -2.77 10.07 12.73
CA ILE A 94 -4.19 10.16 12.34
C ILE A 94 -4.43 11.42 11.49
N ALA A 95 -3.87 12.56 11.89
CA ALA A 95 -4.05 13.83 11.17
C ALA A 95 -3.52 13.77 9.73
N ILE A 96 -2.39 13.10 9.51
CA ILE A 96 -1.80 12.96 8.17
C ILE A 96 -2.41 11.83 7.34
N ALA A 97 -3.12 10.88 7.95
CA ALA A 97 -3.63 9.70 7.25
C ALA A 97 -4.65 10.04 6.16
N VAL A 98 -5.58 10.96 6.43
CA VAL A 98 -6.62 11.37 5.48
C VAL A 98 -6.04 12.02 4.21
N PRO A 99 -5.19 13.05 4.28
CA PRO A 99 -4.59 13.63 3.07
C PRO A 99 -3.69 12.64 2.33
N LEU A 100 -2.98 11.76 3.03
CA LEU A 100 -2.20 10.68 2.41
C LEU A 100 -3.10 9.68 1.67
N ALA A 101 -4.25 9.31 2.23
CA ALA A 101 -5.21 8.41 1.58
C ALA A 101 -5.77 9.03 0.29
N ALA A 102 -6.07 10.33 0.31
CA ALA A 102 -6.52 11.07 -0.88
C ALA A 102 -5.42 11.13 -1.96
N ALA A 103 -4.18 11.41 -1.57
CA ALA A 103 -3.05 11.40 -2.50
C ALA A 103 -2.80 9.99 -3.09
N GLY A 104 -2.88 8.95 -2.25
CA GLY A 104 -2.74 7.56 -2.67
C GLY A 104 -3.86 7.11 -3.60
N GLN A 105 -5.08 7.62 -3.43
CA GLN A 105 -6.19 7.37 -4.36
C GLN A 105 -5.89 7.93 -5.76
N VAL A 106 -5.38 9.17 -5.84
CA VAL A 106 -5.00 9.77 -7.14
C VAL A 106 -3.88 8.94 -7.79
N LEU A 107 -2.87 8.53 -7.02
CA LEU A 107 -1.79 7.68 -7.50
C LEU A 107 -2.32 6.32 -7.99
N THR A 108 -3.27 5.73 -7.26
CA THR A 108 -3.94 4.48 -7.64
C THR A 108 -4.64 4.59 -8.99
N ILE A 109 -5.38 5.68 -9.20
CA ILE A 109 -6.07 5.94 -10.47
C ILE A 109 -5.05 6.02 -11.61
N PHE A 110 -3.97 6.78 -11.42
CA PHE A 110 -2.90 6.91 -12.40
C PHE A 110 -2.26 5.56 -12.76
N VAL A 111 -1.94 4.74 -11.76
CA VAL A 111 -1.34 3.41 -11.97
C VAL A 111 -2.32 2.44 -12.63
N ARG A 112 -3.62 2.52 -12.29
CA ARG A 112 -4.66 1.75 -12.98
C ARG A 112 -4.77 2.14 -14.46
N THR A 113 -4.61 3.42 -14.81
CA THR A 113 -4.56 3.86 -16.21
C THR A 113 -3.37 3.26 -16.96
N ILE A 114 -2.19 3.21 -16.33
CA ILE A 114 -1.00 2.54 -16.92
C ILE A 114 -1.25 1.04 -17.13
N THR A 115 -2.03 0.41 -16.26
CA THR A 115 -2.34 -1.02 -16.33
C THR A 115 -3.05 -1.41 -17.64
N VAL A 116 -3.72 -0.46 -18.31
CA VAL A 116 -4.34 -0.66 -19.64
C VAL A 116 -3.33 -1.12 -20.70
N PHE A 117 -2.08 -0.65 -20.63
CA PHE A 117 -1.03 -1.11 -21.53
C PHE A 117 -0.77 -2.63 -21.39
N PHE A 118 -0.74 -3.13 -20.16
CA PHE A 118 -0.55 -4.55 -19.88
C PHE A 118 -1.72 -5.40 -20.38
N GLN A 119 -2.94 -4.85 -20.36
CA GLN A 119 -4.12 -5.51 -20.92
C GLN A 119 -4.00 -5.64 -22.45
N HIS A 120 -3.62 -4.58 -23.17
CA HIS A 120 -3.39 -4.66 -24.61
C HIS A 120 -2.27 -5.66 -24.98
N GLN A 121 -1.23 -5.76 -24.15
CA GLN A 121 -0.20 -6.77 -24.37
C GLN A 121 -0.69 -8.19 -24.09
N ALA A 122 -1.52 -8.38 -23.06
CA ALA A 122 -2.16 -9.67 -22.79
C ALA A 122 -3.03 -10.11 -23.98
N ASP A 123 -3.77 -9.19 -24.61
CA ASP A 123 -4.55 -9.47 -25.82
C ASP A 123 -3.68 -9.95 -26.99
N ASN A 124 -2.47 -9.39 -27.14
CA ASN A 124 -1.53 -9.84 -28.17
C ASN A 124 -0.98 -11.24 -27.88
N PHE A 125 -0.68 -11.56 -26.62
CA PHE A 125 -0.26 -12.91 -26.23
C PHE A 125 -1.41 -13.93 -26.39
N ALA A 126 -2.64 -13.52 -26.15
CA ALA A 126 -3.83 -14.37 -26.34
C ALA A 126 -4.00 -14.82 -27.80
N LYS A 127 -3.71 -13.96 -28.79
CA LYS A 127 -3.76 -14.32 -30.22
C LYS A 127 -2.84 -15.49 -30.60
N THR A 128 -1.77 -15.70 -29.83
CA THR A 128 -0.77 -16.76 -30.06
C THR A 128 -0.94 -17.93 -29.08
N ALA A 129 -2.04 -17.97 -28.31
CA ALA A 129 -2.29 -18.94 -27.25
C ALA A 129 -1.14 -19.05 -26.23
N ASN A 130 -0.39 -17.97 -26.01
CA ASN A 130 0.74 -17.95 -25.09
C ASN A 130 0.26 -17.62 -23.66
N PHE A 131 -0.17 -18.66 -22.93
CA PHE A 131 -0.64 -18.53 -21.54
C PHE A 131 0.40 -17.94 -20.59
N ARG A 132 1.69 -18.28 -20.76
CA ARG A 132 2.78 -17.74 -19.94
C ARG A 132 2.93 -16.23 -20.11
N GLY A 133 2.76 -15.74 -21.34
CA GLY A 133 2.78 -14.30 -21.62
C GLY A 133 1.65 -13.56 -20.92
N ILE A 134 0.45 -14.13 -20.90
CA ILE A 134 -0.73 -13.57 -20.23
C ILE A 134 -0.51 -13.52 -18.70
N GLU A 135 -0.01 -14.62 -18.12
CA GLU A 135 0.28 -14.70 -16.68
C GLU A 135 1.33 -13.67 -16.26
N LEU A 136 2.41 -13.52 -17.03
CA LEU A 136 3.43 -12.51 -16.77
C LEU A 136 2.85 -11.08 -16.83
N MET A 137 1.98 -10.78 -17.79
CA MET A 137 1.31 -9.47 -17.85
C MET A 137 0.42 -9.24 -16.62
N HIS A 138 -0.31 -10.25 -16.17
CA HIS A 138 -1.13 -10.17 -14.97
C HIS A 138 -0.29 -9.92 -13.70
N LEU A 139 0.76 -10.70 -13.50
CA LEU A 139 1.69 -10.55 -12.37
C LEU A 139 2.40 -9.19 -12.40
N SER A 140 2.82 -8.72 -13.58
CA SER A 140 3.49 -7.42 -13.71
C SER A 140 2.57 -6.24 -13.41
N GLY A 141 1.29 -6.31 -13.81
CA GLY A 141 0.27 -5.34 -13.41
C GLY A 141 0.05 -5.30 -11.89
N MET A 142 0.02 -6.47 -11.24
CA MET A 142 -0.05 -6.55 -9.77
C MET A 142 1.21 -5.98 -9.10
N ALA A 143 2.39 -6.29 -9.62
CA ALA A 143 3.65 -5.77 -9.08
C ALA A 143 3.71 -4.24 -9.16
N LEU A 144 3.21 -3.64 -10.25
CA LEU A 144 3.11 -2.18 -10.39
C LEU A 144 2.23 -1.57 -9.29
N GLN A 145 1.17 -2.27 -8.86
CA GLN A 145 0.31 -1.84 -7.75
C GLN A 145 0.95 -2.03 -6.37
N GLY A 146 1.81 -3.03 -6.19
CA GLY A 146 2.67 -3.08 -5.00
C GLY A 146 3.64 -1.90 -4.94
N LEU A 147 4.27 -1.59 -6.08
CA LEU A 147 5.27 -0.52 -6.19
C LEU A 147 4.67 0.86 -5.90
N ARG A 148 3.39 1.10 -6.22
CA ARG A 148 2.74 2.39 -5.94
C ARG A 148 2.69 2.76 -4.45
N VAL A 149 2.72 1.77 -3.55
CA VAL A 149 2.77 1.99 -2.10
C VAL A 149 4.20 1.87 -1.59
N ALA A 150 4.96 0.90 -2.11
CA ALA A 150 6.34 0.66 -1.69
C ALA A 150 7.28 1.84 -1.98
N ILE A 151 7.19 2.46 -3.17
CA ILE A 151 8.09 3.56 -3.57
C ILE A 151 7.89 4.80 -2.68
N PRO A 152 6.66 5.34 -2.49
CA PRO A 152 6.46 6.46 -1.58
C PRO A 152 6.89 6.13 -0.14
N THR A 153 6.59 4.94 0.35
CA THR A 153 6.99 4.51 1.69
C THR A 153 8.51 4.44 1.83
N ALA A 154 9.22 3.94 0.80
CA ALA A 154 10.68 3.92 0.76
C ALA A 154 11.27 5.33 0.79
N ILE A 155 10.69 6.27 0.03
CA ILE A 155 11.13 7.68 0.01
C ILE A 155 10.96 8.29 1.41
N VAL A 156 9.81 8.10 2.05
CA VAL A 156 9.57 8.61 3.41
C VAL A 156 10.52 7.95 4.41
N ALA A 157 10.80 6.65 4.25
CA ALA A 157 11.73 5.94 5.12
C ALA A 157 13.16 6.48 5.00
N LEU A 158 13.61 6.86 3.80
CA LEU A 158 14.92 7.49 3.57
C LEU A 158 15.01 8.91 4.16
N ILE A 159 13.91 9.66 4.17
CA ILE A 159 13.87 11.01 4.76
C ILE A 159 13.84 10.91 6.29
N SER A 160 13.24 9.85 6.83
CA SER A 160 13.07 9.63 8.28
C SER A 160 14.22 8.85 8.93
N SER A 161 15.23 8.44 8.15
CA SER A 161 16.27 7.48 8.57
C SER A 161 17.52 8.09 9.19
#